data_AF-A0A151TEC8-F1
#
_entry.id   AF-A0A151TEC8-F1
#
_cell.length_a   1.000
_cell.length_b   1.000
_cell.length_c   1.000
_cell.angle_alpha   90.00
_cell.angle_beta   90.00
_cell.angle_gamma   90.00
#
_symmetry.space_group_name_H-M   'P 1'
#
loop_
_entity.id
_entity.type
_entity.pdbx_description
1 polymer ?
#
loop_
_entity_poly.entity_id
_entity_poly.type
_entity_poly.pdbx_seq_one_letter_code
_entity_poly.pdbx_strand_id
1 'polypeptide(L)'
;MSGFSSTSTAEEVTQGIHGTGLTAIVTGTTHGIGTETARVLALRGVHVIMAVRNTIAAKTVQETILEEIPTAKVDFMELDLSSMASVRKFASEFQSSGLPLNILMNIGNPFHAV
;
A
#
# COMPACT_ATOMS: atom_id res chain seq x y z
N MET A 1 28.03 7.24 4.13
CA MET A 1 26.78 8.05 4.07
C MET A 1 25.92 7.50 2.96
N SER A 2 24.61 7.44 3.14
CA SER A 2 23.66 6.82 2.18
C SER A 2 23.48 7.58 0.87
N GLY A 3 24.03 8.80 0.73
CA GLY A 3 23.89 9.63 -0.47
C GLY A 3 22.58 10.43 -0.55
N PHE A 4 21.68 10.26 0.42
CA PHE A 4 20.38 10.96 0.49
C PHE A 4 20.37 12.04 1.57
N SER A 5 19.55 13.07 1.36
CA SER A 5 19.33 14.17 2.31
C SER A 5 17.86 14.21 2.78
N SER A 6 17.53 15.13 3.69
CA SER A 6 16.14 15.35 4.13
C SER A 6 15.20 15.86 3.04
N THR A 7 15.72 16.24 1.88
CA THR A 7 14.93 16.73 0.74
C THR A 7 14.77 15.67 -0.36
N SER A 8 15.41 14.50 -0.21
CA SER A 8 15.29 13.43 -1.21
C SER A 8 13.85 12.88 -1.23
N THR A 9 13.31 12.68 -2.43
CA THR A 9 11.96 12.13 -2.59
C THR A 9 11.96 10.61 -2.42
N ALA A 10 10.80 10.03 -2.11
CA ALA A 10 10.66 8.58 -2.01
C ALA A 10 10.99 7.88 -3.35
N GLU A 11 10.74 8.54 -4.48
CA GLU A 11 11.17 8.04 -5.78
C GLU A 11 12.69 8.03 -5.92
N GLU A 12 13.38 9.13 -5.62
CA GLU A 12 14.84 9.23 -5.69
C GLU A 12 15.52 8.18 -4.83
N VAL A 13 15.02 7.99 -3.60
CA VAL A 13 15.57 7.00 -2.65
C VAL A 13 15.39 5.57 -3.14
N THR A 14 14.37 5.30 -3.94
CA THR A 14 14.06 3.96 -4.47
C THR A 14 14.56 3.74 -5.90
N GLN A 15 15.32 4.68 -6.46
CA GLN A 15 15.79 4.57 -7.84
C GLN A 15 16.65 3.31 -8.03
N GLY A 16 16.40 2.57 -9.12
CA GLY A 16 17.10 1.33 -9.44
C GLY A 16 16.62 0.09 -8.66
N ILE A 17 15.67 0.24 -7.73
CA ILE A 17 15.04 -0.89 -7.05
C ILE A 17 13.92 -1.46 -7.92
N HIS A 18 13.90 -2.77 -8.11
CA HIS A 18 12.87 -3.49 -8.86
C HIS A 18 12.20 -4.52 -7.95
N GLY A 19 10.90 -4.34 -7.72
CA GLY A 19 10.07 -5.19 -6.88
C GLY A 19 9.09 -6.07 -7.65
N THR A 20 9.28 -6.23 -8.96
CA THR A 20 8.42 -7.08 -9.80
C THR A 20 8.30 -8.49 -9.24
N GLY A 21 7.07 -8.97 -9.11
CA GLY A 21 6.76 -10.29 -8.55
C GLY A 21 6.65 -10.31 -7.02
N LEU A 22 6.93 -9.20 -6.35
CA LEU A 22 6.60 -9.00 -4.94
C LEU A 22 5.19 -8.44 -4.79
N THR A 23 4.54 -8.83 -3.71
CA THR A 23 3.26 -8.28 -3.28
C THR A 23 3.40 -7.68 -1.89
N ALA A 24 2.87 -6.47 -1.73
CA ALA A 24 2.85 -5.72 -0.48
C ALA A 24 1.43 -5.47 -0.01
N ILE A 25 1.14 -5.73 1.26
CA ILE A 25 -0.05 -5.21 1.93
C ILE A 25 0.36 -3.93 2.65
N VAL A 26 -0.32 -2.82 2.34
CA VAL A 26 -0.06 -1.52 2.96
C VAL A 26 -1.35 -1.03 3.59
N THR A 27 -1.34 -0.79 4.91
CA THR A 27 -2.48 -0.18 5.61
C THR A 27 -2.43 1.34 5.51
N GLY A 28 -3.56 2.01 5.72
CA GLY A 28 -3.59 3.47 5.86
C GLY A 28 -3.20 4.24 4.58
N THR A 29 -3.45 3.66 3.41
CA THR A 29 -3.02 4.20 2.11
C THR A 29 -3.91 5.30 1.55
N THR A 30 -4.96 5.72 2.26
CA THR A 30 -5.89 6.73 1.75
C THR A 30 -5.41 8.16 2.00
N HIS A 31 -4.35 8.39 2.79
CA HIS A 31 -3.80 9.73 3.05
C HIS A 31 -2.30 9.71 3.31
N GLY A 32 -1.65 10.85 3.06
CA GLY A 32 -0.28 11.16 3.52
C GLY A 32 0.76 10.12 3.10
N ILE A 33 1.60 9.71 4.05
CA ILE A 33 2.72 8.78 3.83
C ILE A 33 2.25 7.43 3.28
N GLY A 34 1.07 6.95 3.68
CA GLY A 34 0.55 5.67 3.19
C GLY A 34 0.25 5.70 1.70
N THR A 35 -0.33 6.80 1.21
CA THR A 35 -0.61 7.01 -0.23
C THR A 35 0.69 7.04 -1.02
N GLU A 36 1.66 7.85 -0.58
CA GLU A 36 2.96 7.94 -1.25
C GLU A 36 3.72 6.61 -1.23
N THR A 37 3.64 5.87 -0.13
CA THR A 37 4.26 4.54 -0.03
C THR A 37 3.65 3.56 -1.03
N ALA A 38 2.31 3.52 -1.13
CA ALA A 38 1.63 2.67 -2.11
C ALA A 38 2.02 3.04 -3.55
N ARG A 39 2.06 4.33 -3.86
CA ARG A 39 2.43 4.86 -5.17
C ARG A 39 3.87 4.49 -5.56
N VAL A 40 4.83 4.69 -4.67
CA VAL A 40 6.25 4.38 -4.95
C VAL A 40 6.51 2.88 -5.02
N LEU A 41 5.87 2.06 -4.19
CA LEU A 41 5.97 0.60 -4.34
C LEU A 41 5.43 0.14 -5.70
N ALA A 42 4.28 0.68 -6.11
CA ALA A 42 3.70 0.41 -7.42
C ALA A 42 4.62 0.88 -8.57
N LEU A 43 5.24 2.05 -8.43
CA LEU A 43 6.25 2.57 -9.36
C LEU A 43 7.45 1.63 -9.51
N ARG A 44 7.81 0.91 -8.45
CA ARG A 44 8.89 -0.10 -8.47
C ARG A 44 8.41 -1.50 -8.88
N GLY A 45 7.16 -1.64 -9.34
CA GLY A 45 6.61 -2.88 -9.90
C GLY A 45 6.08 -3.87 -8.86
N VAL A 46 5.99 -3.46 -7.60
CA VAL A 46 5.36 -4.26 -6.53
C VAL A 46 3.86 -4.26 -6.76
N HIS A 47 3.20 -5.41 -6.56
CA HIS A 47 1.75 -5.47 -6.50
C HIS A 47 1.28 -5.00 -5.11
N VAL A 48 0.63 -3.85 -5.06
CA VAL A 48 0.18 -3.26 -3.79
C VAL A 48 -1.28 -3.62 -3.53
N ILE A 49 -1.54 -4.24 -2.39
CA ILE A 49 -2.87 -4.41 -1.81
C ILE A 49 -3.05 -3.34 -0.73
N MET A 50 -3.85 -2.33 -1.05
CA MET A 50 -4.24 -1.27 -0.13
C MET A 50 -5.29 -1.80 0.85
N ALA A 51 -4.89 -1.99 2.10
CA ALA A 51 -5.76 -2.44 3.17
C ALA A 51 -6.38 -1.23 3.90
N VAL A 52 -7.67 -0.99 3.65
CA VAL A 52 -8.32 0.30 4.00
C VAL A 52 -9.71 0.12 4.60
N ARG A 53 -10.13 1.04 5.47
CA ARG A 53 -11.50 1.09 5.99
C ARG A 53 -12.49 1.70 4.98
N ASN A 54 -12.06 2.74 4.26
CA ASN A 54 -12.90 3.45 3.30
C ASN A 54 -12.48 3.07 1.88
N THR A 55 -13.23 2.14 1.28
CA THR A 55 -12.99 1.64 -0.08
C THR A 55 -13.27 2.70 -1.15
N ILE A 56 -14.14 3.68 -0.89
CA ILE A 56 -14.41 4.79 -1.82
C ILE A 56 -13.15 5.66 -1.94
N ALA A 57 -12.57 6.07 -0.80
CA ALA A 57 -11.34 6.85 -0.78
C ALA A 57 -10.16 6.07 -1.39
N ALA A 58 -10.08 4.75 -1.13
CA ALA A 58 -9.06 3.90 -1.72
C ALA A 58 -9.20 3.78 -3.24
N LYS A 59 -10.42 3.75 -3.77
CA LYS A 59 -10.66 3.76 -5.21
C LYS A 59 -10.13 5.03 -5.87
N THR A 60 -10.38 6.20 -5.28
CA THR A 60 -9.82 7.46 -5.79
C THR A 60 -8.29 7.43 -5.82
N VAL A 61 -7.66 6.94 -4.74
CA VAL A 61 -6.19 6.79 -4.70
C VAL A 61 -5.69 5.81 -5.75
N GLN A 62 -6.37 4.67 -5.93
CA GLN A 62 -6.04 3.69 -6.96
C GLN A 62 -6.09 4.32 -8.36
N GLU A 63 -7.15 5.05 -8.66
CA GLU A 63 -7.34 5.75 -9.95
C GLU A 63 -6.21 6.76 -10.19
N THR A 64 -5.85 7.60 -9.20
CA THR A 64 -4.72 8.53 -9.30
C THR A 64 -3.39 7.80 -9.56
N ILE A 65 -3.12 6.70 -8.85
CA ILE A 65 -1.88 5.93 -9.07
C ILE A 65 -1.85 5.33 -10.48
N LEU A 66 -2.99 4.84 -10.99
CA LEU A 66 -3.08 4.26 -12.34
C LEU A 66 -3.00 5.33 -13.45
N GLU A 67 -3.47 6.54 -13.20
CA GLU A 67 -3.28 7.68 -14.11
C GLU A 67 -1.80 8.06 -14.22
N GLU A 68 -1.08 8.10 -13.10
CA GLU A 68 0.37 8.38 -13.08
C GLU A 68 1.22 7.22 -13.61
N ILE A 69 0.82 5.99 -13.29
CA ILE A 69 1.58 4.76 -13.55
C ILE A 69 0.63 3.72 -14.18
N PRO A 70 0.35 3.79 -15.50
CA PRO A 70 -0.64 2.94 -16.15
C PRO A 70 -0.36 1.42 -16.07
N THR A 71 0.87 1.02 -15.77
CA THR A 71 1.29 -0.38 -15.62
C THR A 71 1.29 -0.86 -14.17
N ALA A 72 0.93 0.01 -13.22
CA ALA A 72 0.91 -0.31 -11.81
C ALA A 72 -0.10 -1.43 -11.50
N LYS A 73 0.30 -2.32 -10.59
CA LYS A 73 -0.58 -3.34 -10.01
C LYS A 73 -0.98 -2.88 -8.62
N VAL A 74 -2.14 -2.25 -8.52
CA VAL A 74 -2.67 -1.74 -7.25
C VAL A 74 -4.11 -2.17 -7.13
N ASP A 75 -4.43 -2.89 -6.07
CA ASP A 75 -5.78 -3.26 -5.68
C ASP A 75 -6.05 -2.78 -4.25
N PHE A 76 -7.30 -2.85 -3.80
CA PHE A 76 -7.66 -2.57 -2.42
C PHE A 76 -8.60 -3.62 -1.86
N MET A 77 -8.48 -3.85 -0.56
CA MET A 77 -9.33 -4.75 0.22
C MET A 77 -9.75 -4.05 1.52
N GLU A 78 -10.96 -4.34 1.96
CA GLU A 78 -11.51 -3.75 3.18
C GLU A 78 -10.80 -4.33 4.41
N LEU A 79 -10.23 -3.46 5.26
CA LEU A 79 -9.63 -3.84 6.54
C LEU A 79 -9.90 -2.79 7.61
N ASP A 80 -10.58 -3.21 8.67
CA ASP A 80 -10.69 -2.49 9.93
C ASP A 80 -9.92 -3.24 11.03
N LEU A 81 -8.76 -2.70 11.41
CA LEU A 81 -7.89 -3.25 12.45
C LEU A 81 -8.52 -3.23 13.86
N SER A 82 -9.60 -2.46 14.07
CA SER A 82 -10.35 -2.48 15.33
C SER A 82 -11.31 -3.67 15.45
N SER A 83 -11.53 -4.41 14.36
CA SER A 83 -12.48 -5.53 14.30
C SER A 83 -11.77 -6.83 13.91
N MET A 84 -11.66 -7.76 14.85
CA MET A 84 -11.10 -9.09 14.58
C MET A 84 -11.91 -9.88 13.53
N ALA A 85 -13.20 -9.59 13.37
CA ALA A 85 -14.00 -10.17 12.29
C ALA A 85 -13.56 -9.63 10.92
N SER A 86 -13.30 -8.32 10.81
CA SER A 86 -12.75 -7.71 9.60
C SER A 86 -11.36 -8.26 9.28
N VAL A 87 -10.47 -8.36 10.29
CA VAL A 87 -9.12 -8.94 10.12
C VAL A 87 -9.18 -10.37 9.56
N ARG A 88 -10.05 -11.22 10.10
CA ARG A 88 -10.21 -12.60 9.60
C ARG A 88 -10.78 -12.66 8.18
N LYS A 89 -11.77 -11.81 7.87
CA LYS A 89 -12.34 -11.69 6.52
C LYS A 89 -11.26 -11.29 5.53
N PHE A 90 -10.53 -10.21 5.82
CA PHE A 90 -9.42 -9.73 4.99
C PHE A 90 -8.36 -10.82 4.78
N ALA A 91 -7.94 -11.52 5.84
CA ALA A 91 -6.96 -12.59 5.72
C ALA A 91 -7.44 -13.74 4.83
N SER A 92 -8.72 -14.12 4.94
CA SER A 92 -9.33 -15.13 4.09
C SER A 92 -9.41 -14.70 2.62
N GLU A 93 -9.80 -13.45 2.37
CA GLU A 93 -9.88 -12.87 1.02
C GLU A 93 -8.50 -12.78 0.37
N PHE A 94 -7.51 -12.26 1.10
CA PHE A 94 -6.13 -12.19 0.63
C PHE A 94 -5.58 -13.59 0.35
N GLN A 95 -5.79 -14.56 1.25
CA GLN A 95 -5.36 -15.94 1.01
C GLN A 95 -6.02 -16.55 -0.23
N SER A 96 -7.31 -16.25 -0.46
CA SER A 96 -8.05 -16.73 -1.64
C SER A 96 -7.58 -16.11 -2.95
N SER A 97 -6.91 -14.94 -2.91
CA SER A 97 -6.33 -14.32 -4.09
C SER A 97 -5.16 -15.11 -4.69
N GLY A 98 -4.55 -16.01 -3.91
CA GLY A 98 -3.37 -16.79 -4.31
C GLY A 98 -2.09 -15.95 -4.44
N LEU A 99 -2.12 -14.67 -4.06
CA LEU A 99 -0.95 -13.80 -4.07
C LEU A 99 0.01 -14.17 -2.91
N PRO A 100 1.34 -14.14 -3.12
CA PRO A 100 2.29 -14.24 -2.02
C PRO A 100 2.17 -12.99 -1.13
N LEU A 101 2.54 -13.09 0.15
CA LEU A 101 2.77 -11.91 0.99
C LEU A 101 4.28 -11.74 1.21
N ASN A 102 4.87 -10.71 0.60
CA ASN A 102 6.29 -10.43 0.74
C ASN A 102 6.57 -9.27 1.70
N ILE A 103 5.70 -8.26 1.71
CA ILE A 103 5.87 -7.05 2.50
C ILE A 103 4.55 -6.73 3.20
N LEU A 104 4.62 -6.47 4.52
CA LEU A 104 3.49 -5.97 5.29
C LEU A 104 3.88 -4.64 5.93
N MET A 105 3.20 -3.56 5.55
CA MET A 105 3.45 -2.23 6.08
C MET A 105 2.25 -1.77 6.89
N ASN A 106 2.43 -1.71 8.21
CA ASN A 106 1.46 -1.11 9.11
C ASN A 106 1.70 0.41 9.20
N ILE A 107 1.02 1.15 8.34
CA ILE A 107 1.07 2.61 8.28
C ILE A 107 -0.29 3.17 8.71
N GLY A 108 -0.24 4.21 9.53
CA GLY A 108 -1.42 4.82 10.15
C GLY A 108 -1.52 4.49 11.63
N ASN A 109 -2.19 5.37 12.37
CA ASN A 109 -2.40 5.15 13.79
C ASN A 109 -3.61 4.21 13.98
N PRO A 110 -3.45 3.00 14.54
CA PRO A 110 -4.58 2.11 14.80
C PRO A 110 -5.52 2.68 15.87
N PHE A 111 -5.09 3.69 16.61
CA PHE A 111 -5.86 4.31 17.68
C PHE A 111 -6.04 5.80 17.38
N HIS A 112 -7.30 6.27 17.35
CA HIS A 112 -7.54 7.66 17.71
C HIS A 112 -7.27 7.74 19.21
N ALA A 113 -6.24 8.48 19.62
CA ALA A 113 -6.10 8.84 21.02
C ALA A 113 -7.38 9.61 21.40
N VAL A 114 -8.15 9.03 22.32
CA VAL A 114 -9.20 9.72 23.07
C VAL A 114 -8.57 10.76 23.99
#